data_AF-A0A0M3AHV0-F1
#
_entry.id   AF-A0A0M3AHV0-F1
#
_cell.length_a   1.000
_cell.length_b   1.000
_cell.length_c   1.000
_cell.angle_alpha   90.00
_cell.angle_beta   90.00
_cell.angle_gamma   90.00
#
_symmetry.space_group_name_H-M   'P 1'
#
loop_
_entity.id
_entity.type
_entity.pdbx_description
1 polymer ?
#
loop_
_entity_poly.entity_id
_entity_poly.type
_entity_poly.pdbx_seq_one_letter_code
_entity_poly.pdbx_strand_id
1 'polypeptide(L)'
;MLIYRQNYSALAHARAPIEPDPDLEWIDSRIHGMPPATEADEVRSPGVARSKGRLPAERPALRPKNYAPPILMEIERILKRTGMSATSFGKAAVGDGRLVGDLRKGRDPSSRVTARIRAFIQSVENDPVGSAPMKSAAADDLLPHIHRAMGAHGLSERQFGKSMSNDPNLMSRIRSGENIRPATRQKIVAFLAKLEGRD
;
A
#
# COMPACT_ATOMS: atom_id res chain seq x y z
N MET A 1 -28.10 22.51 11.78
CA MET A 1 -27.94 22.02 10.39
C MET A 1 -27.66 20.51 10.47
N LEU A 2 -28.73 19.71 10.54
CA LEU A 2 -28.67 18.25 10.62
C LEU A 2 -28.91 17.65 9.23
N ILE A 3 -28.06 16.70 8.86
CA ILE A 3 -28.11 15.93 7.61
C ILE A 3 -29.15 14.83 7.81
N TYR A 4 -30.34 14.95 7.21
CA TYR A 4 -31.31 13.86 7.16
C TYR A 4 -31.14 13.08 5.86
N ARG A 5 -30.66 11.84 6.02
CA ARG A 5 -30.48 10.83 4.98
C ARG A 5 -31.83 10.20 4.68
N GLN A 6 -32.35 10.38 3.47
CA GLN A 6 -33.52 9.66 2.98
C GLN A 6 -33.21 8.16 2.83
N ASN A 7 -33.86 7.35 3.66
CA ASN A 7 -33.98 5.91 3.51
C ASN A 7 -35.10 5.62 2.50
N TYR A 8 -34.75 5.23 1.28
CA TYR A 8 -35.68 4.58 0.36
C TYR A 8 -35.65 3.07 0.61
N SER A 9 -36.50 2.59 1.51
CA SER A 9 -36.85 1.17 1.66
C SER A 9 -38.36 1.03 1.60
N ALA A 10 -38.93 1.26 0.41
CA ALA A 10 -40.34 1.02 0.13
C ALA A 10 -40.51 0.71 -1.36
N LEU A 11 -40.10 -0.49 -1.75
CA LEU A 11 -40.58 -1.20 -2.95
C LEU A 11 -40.54 -2.69 -2.62
N ALA A 12 -41.45 -3.07 -1.71
CA ALA A 12 -41.85 -4.44 -1.49
C ALA A 12 -42.62 -4.90 -2.73
N HIS A 13 -41.91 -5.41 -3.74
CA HIS A 13 -42.54 -6.23 -4.75
C HIS A 13 -42.77 -7.62 -4.16
N ALA A 14 -44.05 -7.96 -4.02
CA ALA A 14 -44.55 -9.27 -3.63
C ALA A 14 -43.87 -10.37 -4.46
N ARG A 15 -43.08 -11.22 -3.81
CA ARG A 15 -42.54 -12.44 -4.40
C ARG A 15 -43.64 -13.50 -4.29
N ALA A 16 -44.11 -14.01 -5.42
CA ALA A 16 -45.08 -15.10 -5.46
C ALA A 16 -44.55 -16.34 -4.71
N PRO A 17 -45.42 -17.18 -4.12
CA PRO A 17 -45.01 -18.45 -3.54
C PRO A 17 -44.28 -19.29 -4.59
N ILE A 18 -43.10 -19.80 -4.24
CA ILE A 18 -42.38 -20.78 -5.06
C ILE A 18 -43.16 -22.08 -4.91
N GLU A 19 -43.89 -22.46 -5.95
CA GLU A 19 -44.49 -23.79 -6.07
C GLU A 19 -43.37 -24.84 -6.14
N PRO A 20 -43.38 -25.90 -5.31
CA PRO A 20 -42.37 -26.93 -5.39
C PRO A 20 -42.48 -27.67 -6.73
N ASP A 21 -41.33 -27.81 -7.40
CA ASP A 21 -41.16 -28.51 -8.67
C ASP A 21 -41.53 -30.01 -8.51
N PRO A 22 -42.48 -30.56 -9.27
CA PRO A 22 -42.94 -31.95 -9.14
C PRO A 22 -41.89 -33.01 -9.53
N ASP A 23 -40.72 -32.61 -10.04
CA ASP A 23 -39.65 -33.55 -10.45
C ASP A 23 -38.60 -33.86 -9.36
N LEU A 24 -38.81 -33.42 -8.12
CA LEU A 24 -37.90 -33.70 -6.97
C LEU A 24 -38.32 -34.89 -6.07
N GLU A 25 -39.40 -35.59 -6.40
CA GLU A 25 -39.98 -36.72 -5.63
C GLU A 25 -39.07 -37.97 -5.54
N TRP A 26 -37.96 -38.04 -6.28
CA TRP A 26 -37.09 -39.23 -6.28
C TRP A 26 -36.03 -39.25 -5.16
N ILE A 27 -35.78 -38.12 -4.47
CA ILE A 27 -34.72 -38.01 -3.46
C ILE A 27 -35.18 -38.50 -2.07
N ASP A 28 -36.47 -38.47 -1.76
CA ASP A 28 -37.02 -38.85 -0.44
C ASP A 28 -37.27 -40.36 -0.25
N SER A 29 -37.29 -41.14 -1.35
CA SER A 29 -37.54 -42.60 -1.30
C SER A 29 -36.35 -43.43 -0.77
N ARG A 30 -35.25 -42.80 -0.35
CA ARG A 30 -34.04 -43.50 0.14
C ARG A 30 -33.91 -43.54 1.67
N ILE A 31 -34.77 -42.83 2.41
CA ILE A 31 -34.70 -42.75 3.88
C ILE A 31 -35.68 -43.69 4.60
N HIS A 32 -36.68 -44.26 3.91
CA HIS A 32 -37.59 -45.25 4.51
C HIS A 32 -37.78 -46.48 3.62
N GLY A 33 -37.15 -47.61 3.98
CA GLY A 33 -37.36 -48.87 3.25
C GLY A 33 -36.46 -50.02 3.70
N MET A 34 -36.42 -50.30 5.01
CA MET A 34 -35.85 -51.55 5.54
C MET A 34 -36.91 -52.68 5.41
N PRO A 35 -36.64 -53.80 4.72
CA PRO A 35 -37.49 -54.99 4.84
C PRO A 35 -37.22 -55.71 6.19
N PRO A 36 -38.24 -56.35 6.80
CA PRO A 36 -38.07 -57.05 8.06
C PRO A 36 -37.21 -58.31 7.92
N ALA A 37 -36.43 -58.57 8.98
CA ALA A 37 -35.48 -59.65 9.13
C ALA A 37 -36.10 -61.03 8.84
N THR A 38 -35.43 -61.80 7.98
CA THR A 38 -35.51 -63.27 7.96
C THR A 38 -34.11 -63.83 8.13
N GLU A 39 -34.06 -64.86 8.97
CA GLU A 39 -32.90 -65.56 9.50
C GLU A 39 -32.05 -66.23 8.42
N ALA A 40 -30.72 -66.14 8.52
CA ALA A 40 -29.77 -67.25 8.40
C ALA A 40 -28.31 -66.77 8.27
N ASP A 41 -27.43 -67.53 8.93
CA ASP A 41 -26.00 -67.73 8.69
C ASP A 41 -24.96 -66.63 8.99
N GLU A 42 -24.46 -66.72 10.23
CA GLU A 42 -23.12 -67.24 10.57
C GLU A 42 -21.86 -66.79 9.78
N VAL A 43 -20.88 -66.34 10.59
CA VAL A 43 -19.42 -66.36 10.40
C VAL A 43 -18.82 -65.44 9.34
N ARG A 44 -18.09 -64.41 9.80
CA ARG A 44 -16.60 -64.39 9.87
C ARG A 44 -16.09 -62.94 9.86
N SER A 45 -15.69 -62.44 11.01
CA SER A 45 -14.69 -61.37 11.05
C SER A 45 -13.34 -61.92 10.59
N PRO A 46 -12.60 -61.14 9.79
CA PRO A 46 -11.18 -61.02 10.02
C PRO A 46 -10.81 -59.56 10.22
N GLY A 47 -10.06 -59.31 11.30
CA GLY A 47 -9.42 -58.03 11.52
C GLY A 47 -8.42 -57.74 10.40
N VAL A 48 -8.48 -56.52 9.87
CA VAL A 48 -7.37 -55.90 9.16
C VAL A 48 -7.06 -54.58 9.87
N ALA A 49 -5.84 -54.55 10.39
CA ALA A 49 -5.24 -53.42 11.04
C ALA A 49 -4.98 -52.25 10.07
N ARG A 50 -4.92 -51.05 10.65
CA ARG A 50 -4.28 -49.82 10.14
C ARG A 50 -5.00 -49.08 9.00
N SER A 51 -5.63 -47.98 9.39
CA SER A 51 -5.00 -46.67 9.15
C SER A 51 -5.33 -45.73 10.29
N LYS A 52 -4.31 -45.23 10.99
CA LYS A 52 -4.48 -44.02 11.79
C LYS A 52 -4.99 -42.97 10.82
N GLY A 53 -6.21 -42.49 11.01
CA GLY A 53 -6.71 -41.34 10.29
C GLY A 53 -5.71 -40.21 10.49
N ARG A 54 -4.85 -39.99 9.49
CA ARG A 54 -4.16 -38.73 9.35
C ARG A 54 -5.31 -37.78 9.04
N LEU A 55 -5.77 -37.06 10.07
CA LEU A 55 -6.62 -35.89 9.93
C LEU A 55 -6.17 -35.16 8.66
N PRO A 56 -7.06 -34.82 7.72
CA PRO A 56 -6.66 -34.09 6.53
C PRO A 56 -5.88 -32.88 7.02
N ALA A 57 -4.60 -32.82 6.64
CA ALA A 57 -3.71 -31.72 7.00
C ALA A 57 -4.51 -30.45 6.81
N GLU A 58 -4.69 -29.69 7.91
CA GLU A 58 -5.52 -28.50 7.93
C GLU A 58 -5.27 -27.75 6.63
N ARG A 59 -6.29 -27.65 5.77
CA ARG A 59 -6.21 -26.81 4.58
C ARG A 59 -5.76 -25.46 5.11
N PRO A 60 -4.53 -24.96 4.79
CA PRO A 60 -4.04 -23.74 5.38
C PRO A 60 -5.10 -22.68 5.10
N ALA A 61 -5.65 -22.12 6.17
CA ALA A 61 -6.78 -21.19 6.11
C ALA A 61 -6.54 -20.25 4.94
N LEU A 62 -7.44 -20.26 3.95
CA LEU A 62 -7.40 -19.40 2.78
C LEU A 62 -7.00 -18.01 3.27
N ARG A 63 -5.75 -17.60 2.96
CA ARG A 63 -5.25 -16.30 3.39
C ARG A 63 -6.31 -15.28 3.00
N PRO A 64 -6.82 -14.46 3.94
CA PRO A 64 -7.89 -13.55 3.60
C PRO A 64 -7.43 -12.74 2.40
N LYS A 65 -8.19 -12.83 1.30
CA LYS A 65 -7.99 -11.99 0.12
C LYS A 65 -8.08 -10.57 0.66
N ASN A 66 -6.91 -9.94 0.82
CA ASN A 66 -6.77 -8.71 1.55
C ASN A 66 -7.64 -7.66 0.86
N TYR A 67 -8.80 -7.41 1.45
CA TYR A 67 -9.72 -6.38 1.04
C TYR A 67 -8.93 -5.07 0.84
N ALA A 68 -9.12 -4.41 -0.29
CA ALA A 68 -8.62 -3.05 -0.52
C ALA A 68 -8.94 -2.02 0.60
N PRO A 69 -10.09 -2.05 1.32
CA PRO A 69 -10.42 -1.03 2.32
C PRO A 69 -9.39 -0.85 3.46
N PRO A 70 -8.89 -1.89 4.16
CA PRO A 70 -7.90 -1.69 5.21
C PRO A 70 -6.61 -1.05 4.69
N ILE A 71 -6.11 -1.46 3.53
CA ILE A 71 -4.84 -0.92 3.03
C ILE A 71 -4.99 0.50 2.48
N LEU A 72 -6.12 0.82 1.87
CA LEU A 72 -6.40 2.18 1.43
C LEU A 72 -6.43 3.15 2.62
N MET A 73 -7.04 2.76 3.74
CA MET A 73 -7.06 3.58 4.95
C MET A 73 -5.66 3.80 5.54
N GLU A 74 -4.81 2.77 5.57
CA GLU A 74 -3.41 2.89 6.00
C GLU A 74 -2.64 3.89 5.12
N ILE A 75 -2.80 3.79 3.80
CA ILE A 75 -2.19 4.72 2.84
C ILE A 75 -2.68 6.14 3.11
N GLU A 76 -3.98 6.37 3.23
CA GLU A 76 -4.53 7.71 3.44
C GLU A 76 -4.09 8.36 4.75
N ARG A 77 -3.90 7.56 5.82
CA ARG A 77 -3.31 8.04 7.07
C ARG A 77 -1.90 8.56 6.86
N ILE A 78 -1.06 7.79 6.14
CA ILE A 78 0.32 8.19 5.85
C ILE A 78 0.36 9.43 4.94
N LEU A 79 -0.49 9.50 3.91
CA LEU A 79 -0.58 10.69 3.05
C LEU A 79 -0.94 11.95 3.84
N LYS A 80 -1.90 11.86 4.78
CA LYS A 80 -2.27 12.99 5.64
C LYS A 80 -1.14 13.39 6.60
N ARG A 81 -0.46 12.41 7.20
CA ARG A 81 0.61 12.65 8.17
C ARG A 81 1.87 13.23 7.52
N THR A 82 2.22 12.76 6.34
CA THR A 82 3.45 13.16 5.64
C THR A 82 3.25 14.33 4.67
N GLY A 83 2.00 14.67 4.34
CA GLY A 83 1.69 15.63 3.27
C GLY A 83 2.08 15.16 1.87
N MET A 84 2.41 13.87 1.69
CA MET A 84 2.81 13.30 0.40
C MET A 84 1.62 13.22 -0.56
N SER A 85 1.86 13.47 -1.85
CA SER A 85 0.84 13.26 -2.88
C SER A 85 0.60 11.78 -3.16
N ALA A 86 -0.64 11.41 -3.50
CA ALA A 86 -1.02 10.05 -3.88
C ALA A 86 -0.14 9.46 -5.01
N THR A 87 0.21 10.30 -5.99
CA THR A 87 1.07 9.92 -7.12
C THR A 87 2.52 9.70 -6.68
N SER A 88 3.05 10.57 -5.80
CA SER A 88 4.40 10.43 -5.24
C SER A 88 4.51 9.15 -4.42
N PHE A 89 3.49 8.85 -3.62
CA PHE A 89 3.43 7.62 -2.82
C PHE A 89 3.45 6.38 -3.69
N GLY A 90 2.60 6.32 -4.72
CA GLY A 90 2.55 5.17 -5.62
C GLY A 90 3.88 4.92 -6.35
N LYS A 91 4.55 5.99 -6.78
CA LYS A 91 5.90 5.94 -7.36
C LYS A 91 6.95 5.44 -6.36
N ALA A 92 6.92 5.93 -5.12
CA ALA A 92 7.90 5.56 -4.10
C ALA A 92 7.73 4.11 -3.61
N ALA A 93 6.49 3.66 -3.39
CA ALA A 93 6.20 2.33 -2.84
C ALA A 93 6.32 1.22 -3.90
N VAL A 94 5.69 1.41 -5.06
CA VAL A 94 5.50 0.34 -6.06
C VAL A 94 6.08 0.69 -7.44
N GLY A 95 6.33 1.97 -7.70
CA GLY A 95 6.74 2.48 -9.02
C GLY A 95 5.57 2.90 -9.91
N ASP A 96 4.34 2.91 -9.39
CA ASP A 96 3.12 3.21 -10.15
C ASP A 96 2.38 4.40 -9.52
N GLY A 97 2.34 5.53 -10.23
CA GLY A 97 1.64 6.73 -9.77
C GLY A 97 0.11 6.63 -9.76
N ARG A 98 -0.48 5.64 -10.44
CA ARG A 98 -1.95 5.45 -10.50
C ARG A 98 -2.48 4.57 -9.38
N LEU A 99 -1.59 3.89 -8.66
CA LEU A 99 -1.92 2.92 -7.61
C LEU A 99 -3.03 3.39 -6.66
N VAL A 100 -2.86 4.54 -6.02
CA VAL A 100 -3.82 5.06 -5.03
C VAL A 100 -5.14 5.46 -5.68
N GLY A 101 -5.10 6.01 -6.90
CA GLY A 101 -6.28 6.37 -7.67
C GLY A 101 -7.12 5.14 -8.04
N ASP A 102 -6.45 4.05 -8.42
CA ASP A 102 -7.13 2.80 -8.74
C ASP A 102 -7.69 2.10 -7.48
N LEU A 103 -6.95 2.13 -6.37
CA LEU A 103 -7.45 1.61 -5.09
C LEU A 103 -8.71 2.36 -4.62
N ARG A 104 -8.77 3.68 -4.82
CA ARG A 104 -9.96 4.49 -4.55
C ARG A 104 -11.15 4.14 -5.43
N LYS A 105 -10.89 3.67 -6.65
CA LYS A 105 -11.92 3.18 -7.58
C LYS A 105 -12.37 1.74 -7.29
N GLY A 106 -11.81 1.10 -6.25
CA GLY A 106 -12.16 -0.26 -5.87
C GLY A 106 -11.32 -1.35 -6.54
N ARG A 107 -10.15 -1.02 -7.11
CA ARG A 107 -9.21 -2.03 -7.62
C ARG A 107 -8.67 -2.86 -6.46
N ASP A 108 -8.63 -4.18 -6.64
CA ASP A 108 -7.96 -5.08 -5.69
C ASP A 108 -6.46 -5.19 -5.99
N PRO A 109 -5.57 -4.81 -5.06
CA PRO A 109 -4.15 -4.98 -5.22
C PRO A 109 -3.75 -6.46 -5.07
N SER A 110 -2.83 -6.91 -5.92
CA SER A 110 -2.21 -8.24 -5.75
C SER A 110 -1.45 -8.32 -4.42
N SER A 111 -1.35 -9.52 -3.85
CA SER A 111 -0.65 -9.80 -2.58
C SER A 111 0.77 -9.23 -2.55
N ARG A 112 1.47 -9.26 -3.70
CA ARG A 112 2.82 -8.70 -3.86
C ARG A 112 2.82 -7.17 -3.73
N VAL A 113 1.80 -6.52 -4.29
CA VAL A 113 1.63 -5.06 -4.22
C VAL A 113 1.30 -4.65 -2.79
N THR A 114 0.40 -5.38 -2.12
CA THR A 114 0.07 -5.19 -0.70
C THR A 114 1.31 -5.28 0.19
N ALA A 115 2.16 -6.29 -0.03
CA ALA A 115 3.40 -6.46 0.73
C ALA A 115 4.37 -5.29 0.55
N ARG A 116 4.55 -4.81 -0.69
CA ARG A 116 5.40 -3.64 -0.98
C ARG A 116 4.86 -2.37 -0.32
N ILE A 117 3.54 -2.15 -0.38
CA ILE A 117 2.89 -1.01 0.28
C ILE A 117 3.15 -1.05 1.78
N ARG A 118 2.92 -2.20 2.44
CA ARG A 118 3.15 -2.33 3.88
C ARG A 118 4.61 -2.13 4.28
N ALA A 119 5.54 -2.68 3.52
CA ALA A 119 6.98 -2.46 3.74
C ALA A 119 7.33 -0.97 3.65
N PHE A 120 6.80 -0.27 2.65
CA PHE A 120 7.00 1.17 2.49
C PHE A 120 6.39 1.97 3.66
N ILE A 121 5.18 1.63 4.10
CA ILE A 121 4.54 2.26 5.26
C ILE A 121 5.40 2.10 6.52
N GLN A 122 5.93 0.89 6.77
CA GLN A 122 6.82 0.64 7.90
C GLN A 122 8.10 1.46 7.82
N SER A 123 8.72 1.57 6.64
CA SER A 123 9.90 2.43 6.45
C SER A 123 9.61 3.90 6.77
N VAL A 124 8.46 4.41 6.31
CA VAL A 124 8.05 5.82 6.57
C VAL A 124 7.71 6.05 8.04
N GLU A 125 7.15 5.07 8.73
CA GLU A 125 6.83 5.18 10.15
C GLU A 125 8.08 5.11 11.04
N ASN A 126 9.07 4.29 10.66
CA ASN A 126 10.35 4.19 11.37
C ASN A 126 11.26 5.40 11.13
N ASP A 127 11.15 6.05 9.97
CA ASP A 127 11.93 7.24 9.61
C ASP A 127 11.02 8.47 9.40
N PRO A 128 10.46 9.08 10.46
CA PRO A 128 9.58 10.25 10.33
C PRO A 128 10.29 11.48 9.74
N VAL A 129 11.63 11.47 9.71
CA VAL A 129 12.50 12.54 9.19
C VAL A 129 13.26 12.11 7.91
N GLY A 130 13.17 10.84 7.52
CA GLY A 130 13.94 10.28 6.41
C GLY A 130 13.15 10.25 5.10
N SER A 131 13.42 11.21 4.21
CA SER A 131 13.18 11.10 2.76
C SER A 131 11.73 11.10 2.24
N ALA A 132 10.86 11.97 2.75
CA ALA A 132 9.81 12.47 1.87
C ALA A 132 10.50 13.16 0.66
N PRO A 133 10.11 12.91 -0.61
CA PRO A 133 10.46 13.80 -1.69
C PRO A 133 9.68 15.09 -1.45
N MET A 134 10.16 15.91 -0.52
CA MET A 134 9.78 17.31 -0.42
C MET A 134 9.94 17.85 -1.83
N LYS A 135 8.85 18.35 -2.42
CA LYS A 135 8.89 19.21 -3.60
C LYS A 135 10.11 20.09 -3.40
N SER A 136 11.11 19.90 -4.27
CA SER A 136 12.51 20.31 -4.07
C SER A 136 12.56 21.53 -3.18
N ALA A 137 12.88 21.32 -1.90
CA ALA A 137 12.96 22.40 -0.95
C ALA A 137 13.85 23.46 -1.61
N ALA A 138 13.31 24.67 -1.77
CA ALA A 138 14.08 25.77 -2.32
C ALA A 138 15.41 25.76 -1.57
N ALA A 139 16.53 25.78 -2.29
CA ALA A 139 17.86 25.68 -1.67
C ALA A 139 18.22 26.91 -0.81
N ASP A 140 17.22 27.73 -0.49
CA ASP A 140 17.23 28.87 0.39
C ASP A 140 17.70 28.47 1.81
N ASP A 141 17.36 27.25 2.24
CA ASP A 141 17.86 26.65 3.47
C ASP A 141 19.39 26.53 3.53
N LEU A 142 20.04 26.46 2.37
CA LEU A 142 21.50 26.35 2.25
C LEU A 142 22.21 27.70 2.19
N LEU A 143 21.49 28.82 1.99
CA LEU A 143 22.12 30.15 1.85
C LEU A 143 23.05 30.52 3.02
N PRO A 144 22.68 30.30 4.31
CA PRO A 144 23.57 30.64 5.41
C PRO A 144 24.91 29.87 5.36
N HIS A 145 24.86 28.59 4.98
CA HIS A 145 26.04 27.75 4.83
C HIS A 145 26.90 28.20 3.64
N ILE A 146 26.26 28.52 2.52
CA ILE A 146 26.95 29.02 1.33
C ILE A 146 27.66 30.35 1.64
N HIS A 147 27.00 31.30 2.31
CA HIS A 147 27.63 32.57 2.69
C HIS A 147 28.81 32.38 3.63
N ARG A 148 28.72 31.46 4.60
CA ARG A 148 29.84 31.12 5.48
C ARG A 148 31.02 30.54 4.71
N ALA A 149 30.78 29.55 3.86
CA ALA A 149 31.82 28.92 3.06
C ALA A 149 32.46 29.93 2.06
N MET A 150 31.65 30.78 1.43
CA MET A 150 32.15 31.84 0.55
C MET A 150 33.04 32.83 1.32
N GLY A 151 32.64 33.24 2.53
CA GLY A 151 33.43 34.12 3.38
C GLY A 151 34.76 33.50 3.81
N ALA A 152 34.75 32.22 4.21
CA ALA A 152 35.95 31.50 4.62
C ALA A 152 36.97 31.32 3.48
N HIS A 153 36.49 31.13 2.24
CA HIS A 153 37.34 30.87 1.08
C HIS A 153 37.52 32.07 0.14
N GLY A 154 36.99 33.25 0.48
CA GLY A 154 37.08 34.45 -0.34
C GLY A 154 36.42 34.33 -1.72
N LEU A 155 35.36 33.51 -1.84
CA LEU A 155 34.66 33.26 -3.10
C LEU A 155 33.51 34.25 -3.27
N SER A 156 33.36 34.82 -4.47
CA SER A 156 32.13 35.57 -4.84
C SER A 156 30.98 34.63 -5.21
N GLU A 157 29.74 35.12 -5.14
CA GLU A 157 28.53 34.38 -5.55
C GLU A 157 28.64 33.79 -6.97
N ARG A 158 29.20 34.57 -7.90
CA ARG A 158 29.41 34.16 -9.29
C ARG A 158 30.47 33.06 -9.42
N GLN A 159 31.55 33.16 -8.64
CA GLN A 159 32.61 32.14 -8.61
C GLN A 159 32.13 30.85 -7.97
N PHE A 160 31.30 30.94 -6.92
CA PHE A 160 30.69 29.79 -6.29
C PHE A 160 29.82 29.03 -7.29
N GLY A 161 28.87 29.69 -7.94
CA GLY A 161 28.00 29.08 -8.94
C GLY A 161 28.76 28.49 -10.13
N LYS A 162 29.78 29.20 -10.63
CA LYS A 162 30.64 28.72 -11.71
C LYS A 162 31.48 27.49 -11.30
N SER A 163 32.03 27.48 -10.10
CA SER A 163 32.90 26.37 -9.63
C SER A 163 32.12 25.12 -9.26
N MET A 164 30.89 25.27 -8.74
CA MET A 164 30.07 24.17 -8.26
C MET A 164 29.21 23.54 -9.36
N SER A 165 28.55 24.34 -10.21
CA SER A 165 27.62 23.85 -11.23
C SER A 165 27.83 24.42 -12.63
N ASN A 166 28.92 25.18 -12.84
CA ASN A 166 29.13 25.97 -14.07
C ASN A 166 27.94 26.92 -14.38
N ASP A 167 27.18 27.31 -13.36
CA ASP A 167 26.04 28.21 -13.47
C ASP A 167 26.36 29.50 -12.68
N PRO A 168 26.76 30.58 -13.35
CA PRO A 168 27.08 31.84 -12.67
C PRO A 168 25.88 32.51 -12.01
N ASN A 169 24.65 32.14 -12.39
CA ASN A 169 23.40 32.72 -11.86
C ASN A 169 22.76 31.86 -10.77
N LEU A 170 23.42 30.78 -10.33
CA LEU A 170 22.88 29.86 -9.33
C LEU A 170 22.39 30.58 -8.07
N MET A 171 23.20 31.50 -7.52
CA MET A 171 22.88 32.22 -6.28
C MET A 171 21.64 33.13 -6.43
N SER A 172 21.50 33.79 -7.59
CA SER A 172 20.33 34.61 -7.90
C SER A 172 19.04 33.77 -7.97
N ARG A 173 19.13 32.54 -8.45
CA ARG A 173 18.01 31.59 -8.51
C ARG A 173 17.63 31.08 -7.13
N ILE A 174 18.62 30.74 -6.30
CA ILE A 174 18.40 30.34 -4.91
C ILE A 174 17.68 31.45 -4.15
N ARG A 175 18.19 32.70 -4.22
CA ARG A 175 17.62 33.86 -3.53
C ARG A 175 16.21 34.23 -4.00
N SER A 176 15.93 34.01 -5.28
CA SER A 176 14.58 34.22 -5.84
C SER A 176 13.58 33.13 -5.41
N GLY A 177 14.00 32.15 -4.60
CA GLY A 177 13.18 31.01 -4.19
C GLY A 177 12.85 30.07 -5.35
N GLU A 178 13.65 30.08 -6.42
CA GLU A 178 13.37 29.23 -7.57
C GLU A 178 13.53 27.76 -7.19
N ASN A 179 12.65 26.93 -7.74
CA ASN A 179 12.66 25.51 -7.46
C ASN A 179 13.86 24.81 -8.13
N ILE A 180 14.89 24.48 -7.35
CA ILE A 180 16.13 23.90 -7.86
C ILE A 180 16.01 22.39 -7.95
N ARG A 181 16.58 21.80 -9.02
CA ARG A 181 16.60 20.35 -9.19
C ARG A 181 17.23 19.65 -7.98
N PRO A 182 16.68 18.53 -7.48
CA PRO A 182 17.24 17.80 -6.34
C PRO A 182 18.72 17.43 -6.50
N ALA A 183 19.12 17.05 -7.73
CA ALA A 183 20.51 16.76 -8.07
C ALA A 183 21.45 17.97 -7.87
N THR A 184 20.98 19.18 -8.18
CA THR A 184 21.76 20.40 -7.96
C THR A 184 21.89 20.70 -6.47
N ARG A 185 20.81 20.53 -5.68
CA ARG A 185 20.87 20.67 -4.21
C ARG A 185 21.89 19.71 -3.60
N GLN A 186 21.87 18.43 -4.01
CA GLN A 186 22.84 17.43 -3.55
C GLN A 186 24.28 17.83 -3.89
N LYS A 187 24.52 18.37 -5.08
CA LYS A 187 25.84 18.89 -5.45
C LYS A 187 26.26 20.09 -4.59
N ILE A 188 25.34 20.97 -4.20
CA ILE A 188 25.64 22.13 -3.33
C ILE A 188 26.10 21.59 -1.97
N VAL A 189 25.33 20.69 -1.37
CA VAL A 189 25.66 20.06 -0.08
C VAL A 189 27.02 19.34 -0.15
N ALA A 190 27.26 18.56 -1.20
CA ALA A 190 28.54 17.87 -1.38
C ALA A 190 29.72 18.85 -1.57
N PHE A 191 29.49 19.96 -2.27
CA PHE A 191 30.51 21.00 -2.46
C PHE A 191 30.83 21.74 -1.16
N LEU A 192 29.81 22.07 -0.37
CA LEU A 192 29.99 22.67 0.96
C LEU A 192 30.75 21.73 1.90
N ALA A 193 30.38 20.44 1.94
CA ALA A 193 31.11 19.45 2.72
C ALA A 193 32.57 19.30 2.28
N LYS A 194 32.85 19.43 0.97
CA LYS A 194 34.22 19.41 0.44
C LYS A 194 35.02 20.67 0.81
N LEU A 195 34.36 21.81 0.97
CA LEU A 195 34.99 23.06 1.41
C LEU A 195 35.27 23.01 2.91
N GLU A 196 34.32 22.55 3.72
CA GLU A 196 34.46 22.42 5.18
C GLU A 196 35.40 21.28 5.61
N GLY A 197 35.53 20.21 4.83
CA GLY A 197 36.41 19.08 5.13
C GLY A 197 37.86 19.24 4.64
N ARG A 198 38.25 20.42 4.15
CA ARG A 198 39.60 20.70 3.63
C ARG A 198 40.46 21.53 4.60
N ASP A 199 40.02 21.64 5.84
CA ASP A 199 40.80 22.22 6.94
C ASP A 199 41.75 21.18 7.59
#